data_AF-A0A653KRM2-F1
#
_entry.id   AF-A0A653KRM2-F1
#
_cell.length_a   1.000
_cell.length_b   1.000
_cell.length_c   1.000
_cell.angle_alpha   90.00
_cell.angle_beta   90.00
_cell.angle_gamma   90.00
#
_symmetry.space_group_name_H-M   'P 1'
#
loop_
_entity.id
_entity.type
_entity.pdbx_description
1 polymer ?
#
loop_
_entity_poly.entity_id
_entity_poly.type
_entity_poly.pdbx_seq_one_letter_code
_entity_poly.pdbx_strand_id
1 'polypeptide(L)' 'MKYLWLGLCLLPLTGIGKNNPTAECRWLYDRIEILEQAIKKGDTLGTEQELSRWREEFRKKKCKQYDY' A
#
# COMPACT_ATOMS: atom_id res chain seq x y z
N MET A 1 8.81 14.17 -53.10
CA MET A 1 9.76 13.40 -52.28
C MET A 1 9.10 13.06 -50.96
N LYS A 2 9.12 11.78 -50.63
CA LYS A 2 8.32 11.10 -49.62
C LYS A 2 9.13 11.06 -48.32
N TYR A 3 8.73 11.82 -47.30
CA TYR A 3 9.25 11.64 -45.94
C TYR A 3 8.13 11.11 -45.05
N LEU A 4 7.84 9.82 -45.25
CA LEU A 4 7.27 8.99 -44.20
C LEU A 4 8.35 8.85 -43.12
N TRP A 5 8.30 9.69 -42.09
CA TRP A 5 9.00 9.41 -40.84
C TRP A 5 7.97 8.84 -39.86
N LEU A 6 7.84 7.53 -39.99
CA LEU A 6 7.18 6.65 -39.04
C LEU A 6 7.76 6.86 -37.65
N GLY A 7 6.87 7.11 -36.70
CA GLY A 7 6.88 6.40 -35.42
C GLY A 7 8.03 6.71 -34.48
N LEU A 8 7.73 7.52 -33.48
CA LEU A 8 7.80 7.00 -32.11
C LEU A 8 6.88 7.85 -31.23
N CYS A 9 5.68 7.34 -30.97
CA CYS A 9 4.91 7.77 -29.81
C CYS A 9 5.76 7.48 -28.57
N LEU A 10 6.55 8.46 -28.13
CA LEU A 10 7.06 8.56 -26.77
C LEU A 10 5.86 8.90 -25.86
N LEU A 11 4.86 8.03 -25.82
CA LEU A 11 4.06 7.94 -24.62
C LEU A 11 5.05 7.47 -23.57
N PRO A 12 5.27 8.22 -22.47
CA PRO A 12 5.98 7.64 -21.36
C PRO A 12 5.20 6.36 -21.05
N LEU A 13 5.88 5.22 -21.17
CA LEU A 13 5.53 4.05 -20.40
C LEU A 13 5.66 4.49 -18.95
N THR A 14 4.67 5.22 -18.45
CA THR A 14 4.26 5.14 -17.06
C THR A 14 3.71 3.73 -16.91
N GLY A 15 4.59 2.74 -17.06
CA GLY A 15 4.42 1.46 -16.42
C GLY A 15 4.41 1.83 -14.95
N ILE A 16 3.21 2.10 -14.45
CA ILE A 16 2.90 2.05 -13.04
C ILE A 16 3.09 0.57 -12.70
N GLY A 17 4.35 0.16 -12.57
CA GLY A 17 4.68 -1.13 -12.01
C GLY A 17 4.09 -1.12 -10.61
N LYS A 18 3.28 -2.13 -10.29
CA LYS A 18 2.71 -2.27 -8.95
C LYS A 18 3.82 -2.07 -7.93
N ASN A 19 3.65 -1.09 -7.06
CA ASN A 19 4.62 -0.82 -6.02
C ASN A 19 4.40 -1.85 -4.91
N ASN A 20 4.96 -3.04 -5.08
CA ASN A 20 4.75 -4.14 -4.14
C ASN A 20 5.27 -3.75 -2.75
N PRO A 21 4.53 -4.08 -1.67
CA PRO A 21 4.94 -3.77 -0.33
C PRO A 21 6.19 -4.54 0.06
N THR A 22 7.01 -3.92 0.92
CA THR A 22 8.03 -4.67 1.65
C THR A 22 7.36 -5.68 2.59
N ALA A 23 8.08 -6.73 2.97
CA ALA A 23 7.56 -7.72 3.93
C ALA A 23 7.07 -7.07 5.24
N GLU A 24 7.80 -6.08 5.73
CA GLU A 24 7.41 -5.31 6.92
C GLU A 24 6.09 -4.54 6.71
N CYS A 25 5.98 -3.84 5.58
CA CYS A 25 4.80 -3.07 5.28
C CYS A 25 3.57 -3.97 5.05
N ARG A 26 3.74 -5.14 4.43
CA ARG A 26 2.69 -6.17 4.29
C ARG A 26 2.23 -6.67 5.65
N TRP A 27 3.17 -7.01 6.54
CA TRP A 27 2.84 -7.45 7.89
C TRP A 27 2.06 -6.39 8.68
N LEU A 28 2.46 -5.12 8.58
CA LEU A 28 1.74 -4.02 9.25
C LEU A 28 0.31 -3.88 8.72
N TYR A 29 0.13 -3.99 7.40
CA TYR A 29 -1.20 -3.96 6.78
C TYR A 29 -2.09 -5.09 7.31
N ASP A 30 -1.57 -6.32 7.27
CA ASP A 30 -2.31 -7.52 7.73
C ASP A 30 -2.66 -7.43 9.22
N ARG A 31 -1.71 -6.95 10.05
CA ARG A 31 -1.95 -6.78 11.48
C ARG A 31 -3.05 -5.77 11.75
N ILE A 32 -3.04 -4.64 11.04
CA ILE A 32 -4.09 -3.62 11.14
C ILE A 32 -5.44 -4.20 10.73
N GLU A 33 -5.51 -4.92 9.62
CA GLU A 33 -6.75 -5.54 9.14
C GLU A 33 -7.33 -6.53 10.17
N ILE A 34 -6.49 -7.39 10.76
CA ILE A 34 -6.90 -8.34 11.80
C ILE A 34 -7.46 -7.61 13.02
N LEU A 35 -6.81 -6.54 13.49
CA LEU A 35 -7.25 -5.79 14.65
C LEU A 35 -8.56 -5.04 14.39
N GLU A 36 -8.73 -4.47 13.19
CA GLU A 36 -10.00 -3.86 12.78
C GLU A 36 -11.13 -4.88 12.73
N GLN A 37 -10.86 -6.10 12.24
CA GLN A 37 -11.84 -7.19 12.25
C GLN A 37 -12.17 -7.67 13.67
N ALA A 38 -11.20 -7.72 14.58
CA ALA A 38 -11.41 -8.09 15.98
C ALA A 38 -12.32 -7.07 16.69
N ILE A 39 -12.06 -5.77 16.50
CA ILE A 39 -12.91 -4.69 17.03
C ILE A 39 -14.33 -4.79 16.47
N LYS A 40 -14.50 -5.06 15.16
CA LYS A 40 -15.82 -5.27 14.55
C LYS A 40 -16.58 -6.45 15.15
N LYS A 41 -15.87 -7.46 15.70
CA LYS A 41 -16.45 -8.61 16.38
C LYS A 41 -16.69 -8.39 17.88
N GLY A 42 -16.39 -7.19 18.39
CA GLY A 42 -16.58 -6.81 19.79
C GLY A 42 -15.37 -7.01 20.69
N ASP A 43 -14.21 -7.40 20.14
CA ASP A 43 -12.97 -7.51 20.90
C ASP A 43 -12.21 -6.17 20.89
N THR A 44 -12.51 -5.33 21.89
CA THR A 44 -12.03 -3.93 21.96
C THR A 44 -10.94 -3.71 23.01
N LEU A 45 -10.96 -4.46 24.12
CA LEU A 45 -10.07 -4.21 25.26
C LEU A 45 -8.62 -4.50 24.91
N GLY A 46 -7.78 -3.46 24.83
CA GLY A 46 -6.38 -3.57 24.42
C GLY A 46 -6.17 -3.58 22.89
N THR A 47 -7.14 -4.11 22.14
CA THR A 47 -7.13 -4.16 20.67
C THR A 47 -7.10 -2.76 20.04
N GLU A 48 -7.82 -1.79 20.60
CA GLU A 48 -7.81 -0.40 20.09
C GLU A 48 -6.46 0.30 20.29
N GLN A 49 -5.83 0.08 21.45
CA GLN A 49 -4.52 0.65 21.75
C GLN A 49 -3.45 0.04 20.84
N GLU A 50 -3.53 -1.27 20.61
CA GLU A 50 -2.65 -1.96 19.68
C GLU A 50 -2.87 -1.48 18.24
N LEU A 51 -4.12 -1.32 17.80
CA LEU A 51 -4.45 -0.78 16.49
C LEU A 51 -3.88 0.63 16.29
N SER A 52 -4.01 1.49 17.29
CA SER A 52 -3.46 2.85 17.27
C SER A 52 -1.94 2.83 17.08
N ARG A 53 -1.24 1.98 17.86
CA ARG A 53 0.21 1.80 17.76
C ARG A 53 0.66 1.35 16.37
N TRP A 54 0.00 0.35 15.79
CA TRP A 54 0.39 -0.15 14.47
C TRP A 54 0.05 0.81 13.33
N ARG A 55 -1.05 1.57 13.43
CA ARG A 55 -1.36 2.65 12.48
C ARG A 55 -0.30 3.74 12.50
N GLU A 56 0.23 4.08 13.68
CA GLU A 56 1.32 5.04 13.79
C GLU A 56 2.60 4.53 13.10
N GLU A 57 2.99 3.29 13.35
CA GLU A 57 4.15 2.68 12.69
C GLU A 57 3.97 2.56 11.16
N PHE A 58 2.78 2.17 10.70
CA PHE A 58 2.43 2.14 9.28
C PHE A 58 2.61 3.52 8.61
N ARG A 59 2.18 4.59 9.29
CA ARG A 59 2.36 5.97 8.82
C ARG A 59 3.83 6.38 8.84
N LYS A 60 4.54 6.12 9.94
CA LYS A 60 5.96 6.47 10.13
C LYS A 60 6.84 5.84 9.04
N LYS A 61 6.52 4.62 8.64
CA LYS A 61 7.22 3.87 7.59
C LYS A 61 6.73 4.16 6.17
N LYS A 62 5.78 5.10 6.00
CA LYS A 62 5.20 5.49 4.71
C LYS A 62 4.62 4.31 3.93
N CYS A 63 4.12 3.30 4.64
CA CYS A 63 3.63 2.06 4.05
C CYS A 63 2.45 2.27 3.08
N LYS A 64 1.64 3.33 3.26
CA LYS A 64 0.58 3.76 2.33
C LYS A 64 0.99 3.83 0.85
N GLN A 65 2.26 3.99 0.52
CA GLN A 65 2.73 4.14 -0.86
C GLN A 65 2.70 2.86 -1.70
N TYR A 66 2.44 1.70 -1.07
CA TYR A 66 2.46 0.39 -1.71
C TYR A 66 1.06 -0.10 -2.10
N ASP A 67 1.03 -1.05 -3.03
CA ASP A 67 -0.17 -1.74 -3.50
C ASP A 67 -0.35 -3.06 -2.71
N TYR A 68 -1.24 -3.04 -1.73
CA TYR A 68 -1.54 -4.16 -0.81
C TYR A 68 -2.59 -5.13 -1.33
#